data_AF-A0A7W6J4B7-F1
#
_entry.id   AF-A0A7W6J4B7-F1
#
_cell.length_a   1.000
_cell.length_b   1.000
_cell.length_c   1.000
_cell.angle_alpha   90.00
_cell.angle_beta   90.00
_cell.angle_gamma   90.00
#
_symmetry.space_group_name_H-M   'P 1'
#
loop_
_entity.id
_entity.type
_entity.pdbx_description
1 polymer ?
#
loop_
_entity_poly.entity_id
_entity_poly.type
_entity_poly.pdbx_seq_one_letter_code
_entity_poly.pdbx_strand_id
1 'polypeptide(L)'
;MSNPVLVEVTRGSLVESRHRGMVIAVDGEGRVVFSAGAVDAPVFPRSACKAMQALPLVESGAADRYGFGNRELAIACASHSGEDDHAALAASMLARAGLDEEALECGAHWSFDQGPLIHQARTLARPSALHNNCSGKHAGFVCAACHTGMTVAGYVTYEHPLQAEIRAIMADLTGAVLAHDNCGTDGCSIPTYAVPLDGLARGFGRMLTGSGLQPLRARAATRLIEACMAEPFYVAGTRRFCTLLMEVAPGRIFAKTGAEGVYCALLPEQGISIAVKCEDGASRAAESMVAAALARFFEPGSEPRERLLAMANHTMKNWNGIEVGTVRAAPSLFEAA
;
A
#
# COMPACT_ATOMS: atom_id res chain seq x y z
N MET A 1 -4.10 17.92 20.73
CA MET A 1 -2.75 18.46 20.45
C MET A 1 -2.54 18.43 18.94
N SER A 2 -1.82 19.37 18.35
CA SER A 2 -1.49 19.32 16.93
C SER A 2 -0.43 18.24 16.67
N ASN A 3 -0.48 17.59 15.50
CA ASN A 3 0.54 16.61 15.13
C ASN A 3 1.92 17.27 15.01
N PRO A 4 3.02 16.56 15.33
CA PRO A 4 4.38 17.07 15.21
C PRO A 4 4.74 17.33 13.75
N VAL A 5 5.67 18.27 13.52
CA VAL A 5 6.34 18.41 12.22
C VAL A 5 7.33 17.25 12.09
N LEU A 6 7.14 16.42 11.07
CA LEU A 6 7.93 15.21 10.86
C LEU A 6 8.81 15.29 9.62
N VAL A 7 8.53 16.21 8.70
CA VAL A 7 9.38 16.50 7.53
C VAL A 7 9.45 18.00 7.29
N GLU A 8 10.65 18.49 7.03
CA GLU A 8 10.89 19.84 6.53
C GLU A 8 11.42 19.80 5.10
N VAL A 9 10.99 20.75 4.28
CA VAL A 9 11.54 21.00 2.95
C VAL A 9 12.25 22.34 2.98
N THR A 10 13.48 22.38 2.49
CA THR A 10 14.31 23.59 2.50
C THR A 10 14.51 24.19 1.12
N ARG A 11 14.80 25.49 1.10
CA ARG A 11 15.29 26.25 -0.05
C ARG A 11 16.50 27.06 0.41
N GLY A 12 17.69 26.69 -0.06
CA GLY A 12 18.93 27.17 0.54
C GLY A 12 19.00 26.80 2.03
N SER A 13 19.29 27.78 2.89
CA SER A 13 19.42 27.58 4.35
C SER A 13 18.11 27.65 5.12
N LEU A 14 16.98 28.00 4.48
CA LEU A 14 15.70 28.24 5.15
C LEU A 14 14.71 27.11 4.91
N VAL A 15 13.82 26.90 5.89
CA VAL A 15 12.67 25.98 5.78
C VAL A 15 11.58 26.64 4.95
N GLU A 16 11.25 26.04 3.81
CA GLU A 16 10.19 26.47 2.88
C GLU A 16 8.85 25.82 3.22
N SER A 17 8.83 24.55 3.62
CA SER A 17 7.60 23.83 3.99
C SER A 17 7.80 22.93 5.20
N ARG A 18 6.73 22.74 5.98
CA ARG A 18 6.68 21.83 7.11
C ARG A 18 5.50 20.90 6.95
N HIS A 19 5.77 19.60 6.99
CA HIS A 19 4.75 18.56 6.91
C HIS A 19 4.57 17.94 8.29
N ARG A 20 3.33 17.99 8.78
CA ARG A 20 2.94 17.35 10.04
C ARG A 20 2.39 15.96 9.77
N GLY A 21 2.50 15.08 10.76
CA GLY A 21 1.87 13.78 10.61
C GLY A 21 1.97 12.88 11.81
N MET A 22 1.62 11.63 11.55
CA MET A 22 1.47 10.56 12.53
C MET A 22 2.26 9.35 12.09
N VAL A 23 2.93 8.69 13.03
CA VAL A 23 3.66 7.44 12.82
C VAL A 23 3.43 6.55 14.02
N ILE A 24 3.19 5.27 13.77
CA ILE A 24 3.15 4.23 14.79
C ILE A 24 3.89 3.01 14.29
N ALA A 25 4.62 2.38 15.19
CA ALA A 25 5.17 1.05 15.01
C ALA A 25 4.74 0.15 16.17
N VAL A 26 4.30 -1.06 15.84
CA VAL A 26 3.90 -2.09 16.80
C VAL A 26 4.73 -3.36 16.59
N ASP A 27 4.96 -4.11 17.67
CA ASP A 27 5.58 -5.44 17.61
C ASP A 27 4.56 -6.55 17.29
N GLY A 28 5.04 -7.80 17.29
CA GLY A 28 4.25 -8.97 16.94
C GLY A 28 3.12 -9.29 17.92
N GLU A 29 3.21 -8.80 19.16
CA GLU A 29 2.14 -8.86 20.16
C GLU A 29 1.20 -7.64 20.08
N GLY A 30 1.48 -6.68 19.20
CA GLY A 30 0.73 -5.45 19.04
C GLY A 30 1.07 -4.39 20.09
N ARG A 31 2.17 -4.50 20.83
CA ARG A 31 2.62 -3.43 21.73
C ARG A 31 3.22 -2.30 20.91
N VAL A 32 2.94 -1.07 21.30
CA VAL A 32 3.52 0.11 20.64
C VAL A 32 5.00 0.19 21.01
N VAL A 33 5.87 0.08 20.02
CA VAL A 33 7.33 0.22 20.18
C VAL A 33 7.83 1.59 19.76
N PHE A 34 7.04 2.33 18.98
CA PHE A 34 7.28 3.72 18.64
C PHE A 34 5.96 4.41 18.25
N SER A 35 5.78 5.67 18.64
CA SER A 35 4.67 6.49 18.13
C SER A 35 5.00 7.98 18.15
N ALA A 36 4.41 8.71 17.21
CA ALA A 36 4.46 10.16 17.12
C ALA A 36 3.13 10.68 16.54
N GLY A 37 2.58 11.74 17.12
CA GLY A 37 1.29 12.32 16.70
C GLY A 37 0.06 11.60 17.28
N ALA A 38 -1.13 12.01 16.83
CA ALA A 38 -2.43 11.48 17.27
C ALA A 38 -2.78 10.18 16.54
N VAL A 39 -2.08 9.08 16.86
CA VAL A 39 -2.18 7.79 16.14
C VAL A 39 -3.51 7.06 16.33
N ASP A 40 -4.33 7.48 17.29
CA ASP A 40 -5.71 7.02 17.50
C ASP A 40 -6.73 7.73 16.59
N ALA A 41 -6.31 8.79 15.89
CA ALA A 41 -7.18 9.52 14.97
C ALA A 41 -7.56 8.66 13.75
N PRO A 42 -8.83 8.70 13.31
CA PRO A 42 -9.28 7.97 12.14
C PRO A 42 -8.68 8.57 10.85
N VAL A 43 -8.14 7.70 10.01
CA VAL A 43 -7.61 8.02 8.67
C VAL A 43 -8.22 7.08 7.65
N PHE A 44 -8.35 7.50 6.40
CA PHE A 44 -8.67 6.58 5.30
C PHE A 44 -7.37 5.91 4.84
N PRO A 45 -7.17 4.58 5.00
CA PRO A 45 -5.96 3.91 4.53
C PRO A 45 -5.82 3.95 3.01
N ARG A 46 -6.96 4.07 2.31
CA ARG A 46 -7.05 4.00 0.86
C ARG A 46 -6.33 2.75 0.36
N SER A 47 -5.47 2.90 -0.62
CA SER A 47 -4.69 1.81 -1.20
C SER A 47 -3.69 1.12 -0.26
N ALA A 48 -3.42 1.64 0.93
CA ALA A 48 -2.48 1.03 1.88
C ALA A 48 -3.01 -0.31 2.43
N CYS A 49 -4.32 -0.50 2.55
CA CYS A 49 -4.93 -1.70 3.11
C CYS A 49 -5.20 -2.82 2.09
N LYS A 50 -4.71 -2.72 0.85
CA LYS A 50 -5.06 -3.67 -0.23
C LYS A 50 -4.67 -5.11 0.03
N ALA A 51 -3.62 -5.37 0.81
CA ALA A 51 -3.30 -6.73 1.24
C ALA A 51 -4.41 -7.34 2.11
N MET A 52 -5.10 -6.54 2.94
CA MET A 52 -6.29 -6.98 3.67
C MET A 52 -7.45 -7.27 2.71
N GLN A 53 -7.62 -6.41 1.71
CA GLN A 53 -8.68 -6.54 0.71
C GLN A 53 -8.49 -7.77 -0.21
N ALA A 54 -7.26 -8.23 -0.40
CA ALA A 54 -6.95 -9.39 -1.24
C ALA A 54 -7.16 -10.74 -0.53
N LEU A 55 -7.42 -10.75 0.79
CA LEU A 55 -7.63 -11.99 1.54
C LEU A 55 -8.74 -12.89 0.98
N PRO A 56 -9.93 -12.40 0.56
CA PRO A 56 -10.97 -13.23 -0.05
C PRO A 56 -10.50 -14.03 -1.27
N LEU A 57 -9.56 -13.51 -2.08
CA LEU A 57 -9.02 -14.22 -3.24
C LEU A 57 -8.29 -15.51 -2.83
N VAL A 58 -7.63 -15.50 -1.68
CA VAL A 58 -6.88 -16.65 -1.17
C VAL A 58 -7.74 -17.51 -0.24
N GLU A 59 -8.49 -16.89 0.68
CA GLU A 59 -9.35 -17.59 1.66
C GLU A 59 -10.46 -18.40 0.97
N SER A 60 -11.00 -17.93 -0.16
CA SER A 60 -12.02 -18.66 -0.92
C SER A 60 -11.47 -19.86 -1.70
N GLY A 61 -10.14 -19.98 -1.86
CA GLY A 61 -9.51 -20.97 -2.74
C GLY A 61 -9.42 -20.56 -4.22
N ALA A 62 -9.91 -19.36 -4.59
CA ALA A 62 -9.88 -18.89 -5.97
C ALA A 62 -8.45 -18.80 -6.53
N ALA A 63 -7.50 -18.27 -5.74
CA ALA A 63 -6.09 -18.20 -6.13
C ALA A 63 -5.53 -19.57 -6.57
N ASP A 64 -5.80 -20.62 -5.79
CA ASP A 64 -5.33 -21.98 -6.10
C ASP A 64 -6.08 -22.59 -7.29
N ARG A 65 -7.39 -22.35 -7.38
CA ARG A 65 -8.22 -22.82 -8.49
C ARG A 65 -7.73 -22.29 -9.84
N TYR A 66 -7.30 -21.03 -9.88
CA TYR A 66 -6.82 -20.36 -11.10
C TYR A 66 -5.30 -20.51 -11.31
N GLY A 67 -4.58 -21.13 -10.38
CA GLY A 67 -3.13 -21.36 -10.47
C GLY A 67 -2.30 -20.09 -10.29
N PHE A 68 -2.76 -19.16 -9.46
CA PHE A 68 -2.10 -17.87 -9.20
C PHE A 68 -0.87 -18.03 -8.29
N GLY A 69 0.26 -17.49 -8.78
CA GLY A 69 1.54 -17.45 -8.09
C GLY A 69 1.83 -16.08 -7.50
N ASN A 70 3.11 -15.79 -7.26
CA ASN A 70 3.52 -14.55 -6.60
C ASN A 70 3.10 -13.29 -7.39
N ARG A 71 3.15 -13.33 -8.72
CA ARG A 71 2.83 -12.17 -9.56
C ARG A 71 1.36 -11.77 -9.42
N GLU A 72 0.45 -12.72 -9.56
CA GLU A 72 -0.99 -12.47 -9.47
C GLU A 72 -1.42 -12.07 -8.06
N LEU A 73 -0.79 -12.65 -7.04
CA LEU A 73 -1.05 -12.28 -5.64
C LEU A 73 -0.48 -10.90 -5.30
N ALA A 74 0.68 -10.54 -5.83
CA ALA A 74 1.25 -9.20 -5.68
C ALA A 74 0.37 -8.15 -6.37
N ILE A 75 -0.06 -8.40 -7.61
CA ILE A 75 -0.91 -7.44 -8.35
C ILE A 75 -2.32 -7.33 -7.75
N ALA A 76 -2.84 -8.39 -7.11
CA ALA A 76 -4.09 -8.33 -6.34
C ALA A 76 -4.00 -7.39 -5.12
N CYS A 77 -2.80 -7.17 -4.59
CA CYS A 77 -2.52 -6.22 -3.51
C CYS A 77 -2.15 -4.81 -4.01
N ALA A 78 -2.13 -4.56 -5.32
CA ALA A 78 -1.34 -3.49 -5.89
C ALA A 78 -2.02 -2.12 -5.99
N SER A 79 -1.18 -1.10 -6.12
CA SER A 79 -1.53 0.21 -6.67
C SER A 79 -0.52 0.53 -7.76
N HIS A 80 -0.50 -0.32 -8.78
CA HIS A 80 0.57 -0.36 -9.77
C HIS A 80 0.57 0.87 -10.68
N SER A 81 1.63 1.06 -11.44
CA SER A 81 1.79 2.23 -12.30
C SER A 81 0.96 2.16 -13.58
N GLY A 82 0.34 1.02 -13.91
CA GLY A 82 -0.50 0.87 -15.10
C GLY A 82 0.31 0.54 -16.38
N GLU A 83 1.55 0.11 -16.18
CA GLU A 83 2.47 -0.29 -17.25
C GLU A 83 2.00 -1.56 -17.95
N ASP A 84 2.52 -1.83 -19.15
CA ASP A 84 2.02 -2.87 -20.05
C ASP A 84 2.04 -4.27 -19.41
N ASP A 85 3.08 -4.60 -18.64
CA ASP A 85 3.16 -5.87 -17.90
C ASP A 85 2.09 -5.99 -16.80
N HIS A 86 1.70 -4.87 -16.17
CA HIS A 86 0.60 -4.87 -15.20
C HIS A 86 -0.74 -5.11 -15.90
N ALA A 87 -0.98 -4.40 -17.01
CA ALA A 87 -2.21 -4.54 -17.78
C ALA A 87 -2.35 -5.96 -18.35
N ALA A 88 -1.27 -6.53 -18.88
CA ALA A 88 -1.24 -7.89 -19.38
C ALA A 88 -1.52 -8.93 -18.28
N LEU A 89 -0.94 -8.75 -17.09
CA LEU A 89 -1.16 -9.67 -15.98
C LEU A 89 -2.62 -9.60 -15.48
N ALA A 90 -3.17 -8.41 -15.28
CA ALA A 90 -4.57 -8.24 -14.89
C ALA A 90 -5.54 -8.86 -15.92
N ALA A 91 -5.26 -8.67 -17.22
CA ALA A 91 -6.04 -9.29 -18.29
C ALA A 91 -5.98 -10.82 -18.23
N SER A 92 -4.79 -11.39 -17.99
CA SER A 92 -4.61 -12.83 -17.88
C SER A 92 -5.36 -13.42 -16.68
N MET A 93 -5.42 -12.70 -15.55
CA MET A 93 -6.19 -13.11 -14.38
C MET A 93 -7.68 -13.17 -14.69
N LEU A 94 -8.23 -12.14 -15.35
CA LEU A 94 -9.63 -12.10 -15.79
C LEU A 94 -9.94 -13.25 -16.75
N ALA A 95 -9.05 -13.52 -17.71
CA ALA A 95 -9.20 -14.61 -18.66
C ALA A 95 -9.26 -16.00 -17.97
N ARG A 96 -8.55 -16.20 -16.84
CA ARG A 96 -8.68 -17.44 -16.04
C ARG A 96 -10.07 -17.62 -15.45
N ALA A 97 -10.78 -16.53 -15.16
CA ALA A 97 -12.17 -16.53 -14.72
C ALA A 97 -13.18 -16.56 -15.89
N GLY A 98 -12.72 -16.58 -17.14
CA GLY A 98 -13.57 -16.56 -18.33
C GLY A 98 -14.14 -15.18 -18.65
N LEU A 99 -13.50 -14.11 -18.19
CA LEU A 99 -13.91 -12.72 -18.37
C LEU A 99 -12.82 -11.90 -19.05
N ASP A 100 -13.17 -10.69 -19.48
CA ASP A 100 -12.27 -9.70 -20.06
C ASP A 100 -12.31 -8.38 -19.27
N GLU A 101 -11.71 -7.33 -19.82
CA GLU A 101 -11.61 -6.03 -19.16
C GLU A 101 -12.96 -5.32 -18.94
N GLU A 102 -14.04 -5.72 -19.63
CA GLU A 102 -15.37 -5.12 -19.43
C GLU A 102 -15.96 -5.48 -18.06
N ALA A 103 -15.44 -6.52 -17.41
CA ALA A 103 -15.79 -6.87 -16.03
C ALA A 103 -15.20 -5.89 -14.99
N LEU A 104 -14.29 -4.98 -15.37
CA LEU A 104 -13.67 -4.04 -14.44
C LEU A 104 -14.47 -2.74 -14.30
N GLU A 105 -14.74 -2.34 -13.05
CA GLU A 105 -15.53 -1.14 -12.71
C GLU A 105 -14.67 -0.03 -12.07
N CYS A 106 -13.34 -0.08 -12.24
CA CYS A 106 -12.38 0.88 -11.67
C CYS A 106 -12.14 2.13 -12.54
N GLY A 107 -12.61 2.15 -13.80
CA GLY A 107 -12.29 3.20 -14.77
C GLY A 107 -10.87 3.11 -15.31
N ALA A 108 -10.44 4.04 -16.16
CA ALA A 108 -9.15 4.01 -16.84
C ALA A 108 -8.33 5.28 -16.60
N HIS A 109 -7.01 5.17 -16.54
CA HIS A 109 -6.09 6.29 -16.57
C HIS A 109 -4.75 5.87 -17.19
N TRP A 110 -3.94 6.85 -17.60
CA TRP A 110 -2.59 6.62 -18.12
C TRP A 110 -1.62 6.18 -17.03
N SER A 111 -0.48 5.60 -17.42
CA SER A 111 0.54 5.22 -16.46
C SER A 111 1.07 6.39 -15.63
N PHE A 112 1.50 6.12 -14.40
CA PHE A 112 2.06 7.15 -13.52
C PHE A 112 3.52 7.52 -13.81
N ASP A 113 4.29 6.59 -14.39
CA ASP A 113 5.67 6.87 -14.76
C ASP A 113 5.75 7.53 -16.14
N GLN A 114 6.57 8.57 -16.28
CA GLN A 114 6.65 9.37 -17.49
C GLN A 114 7.07 8.56 -18.72
N GLY A 115 7.96 7.57 -18.56
CA GLY A 115 8.43 6.74 -19.68
C GLY A 115 7.29 5.90 -20.28
N PRO A 116 6.68 5.00 -19.48
CA PRO A 116 5.49 4.24 -19.87
C PRO A 116 4.32 5.11 -20.33
N LEU A 117 4.06 6.26 -19.69
CA LEU A 117 3.02 7.18 -20.14
C LEU A 117 3.28 7.65 -21.58
N ILE A 118 4.50 8.14 -21.88
CA ILE A 118 4.86 8.60 -23.22
C ILE A 118 4.80 7.46 -24.24
N HIS A 119 5.23 6.25 -23.86
CA HIS A 119 5.09 5.08 -24.69
C HIS A 119 3.62 4.81 -25.04
N GLN A 120 2.77 4.68 -24.01
CA GLN A 120 1.34 4.41 -24.15
C GLN A 120 0.62 5.49 -24.95
N ALA A 121 0.91 6.77 -24.74
CA ALA A 121 0.31 7.85 -25.50
C ALA A 121 0.69 7.84 -27.00
N ARG A 122 1.80 7.18 -27.36
CA ARG A 122 2.23 6.99 -28.76
C ARG A 122 1.68 5.72 -29.39
N THR A 123 1.42 4.68 -28.60
CA THR A 123 1.07 3.34 -29.08
C THR A 123 -0.40 2.97 -28.90
N LEU A 124 -1.10 3.60 -27.95
CA LEU A 124 -2.51 3.35 -27.64
C LEU A 124 -3.38 4.52 -28.08
N ALA A 125 -4.61 4.23 -28.53
CA ALA A 125 -5.61 5.25 -28.79
C ALA A 125 -6.11 5.91 -27.48
N ARG A 126 -6.26 5.11 -26.42
CA ARG A 126 -6.66 5.50 -25.05
C ARG A 126 -6.32 4.37 -24.07
N PRO A 127 -6.14 4.64 -22.77
CA PRO A 127 -6.02 3.58 -21.77
C PRO A 127 -7.36 2.86 -21.60
N SER A 128 -7.30 1.61 -21.15
CA SER A 128 -8.45 0.82 -20.71
C SER A 128 -8.45 0.62 -19.19
N ALA A 129 -9.48 -0.05 -18.65
CA ALA A 129 -9.56 -0.35 -17.22
C ALA A 129 -8.38 -1.20 -16.72
N LEU A 130 -7.71 -1.96 -17.60
CA LEU A 130 -6.49 -2.70 -17.27
C LEU A 130 -5.32 -1.79 -16.84
N HIS A 131 -5.29 -0.55 -17.34
CA HIS A 131 -4.24 0.43 -17.04
C HIS A 131 -4.49 1.18 -15.72
N ASN A 132 -5.67 1.01 -15.12
CA ASN A 132 -5.95 1.57 -13.80
C ASN A 132 -4.99 0.98 -12.77
N ASN A 133 -4.48 1.80 -11.87
CA ASN A 133 -3.56 1.37 -10.82
C ASN A 133 -4.17 0.33 -9.87
N CYS A 134 -5.48 0.22 -9.82
CA CYS A 134 -6.20 -0.77 -9.02
C CYS A 134 -6.63 -2.00 -9.83
N SER A 135 -6.35 -2.09 -11.13
CA SER A 135 -6.91 -3.13 -12.00
C SER A 135 -6.55 -4.54 -11.52
N GLY A 136 -5.34 -4.79 -11.02
CA GLY A 136 -4.97 -6.09 -10.44
C GLY A 136 -5.79 -6.47 -9.20
N LYS A 137 -6.01 -5.53 -8.27
CA LYS A 137 -6.92 -5.74 -7.12
C LYS A 137 -8.34 -6.05 -7.58
N HIS A 138 -8.83 -5.31 -8.58
CA HIS A 138 -10.16 -5.53 -9.13
C HIS A 138 -10.27 -6.87 -9.86
N ALA A 139 -9.23 -7.30 -10.60
CA ALA A 139 -9.17 -8.63 -11.20
C ALA A 139 -9.22 -9.71 -10.12
N GLY A 140 -8.53 -9.53 -8.98
CA GLY A 140 -8.64 -10.40 -7.82
C GLY A 140 -10.07 -10.48 -7.25
N PHE A 141 -10.76 -9.35 -7.14
CA PHE A 141 -12.17 -9.29 -6.72
C PHE A 141 -13.09 -10.06 -7.68
N VAL A 142 -12.93 -9.82 -8.98
CA VAL A 142 -13.70 -10.52 -10.02
C VAL A 142 -13.45 -12.02 -9.97
N CYS A 143 -12.19 -12.46 -9.85
CA CYS A 143 -11.84 -13.87 -9.73
C CYS A 143 -12.46 -14.52 -8.48
N ALA A 144 -12.42 -13.84 -7.33
CA ALA A 144 -13.04 -14.33 -6.09
C ALA A 144 -14.56 -14.44 -6.22
N ALA A 145 -15.22 -13.42 -6.79
CA ALA A 145 -16.66 -13.43 -7.04
C ALA A 145 -17.07 -14.57 -7.99
N CYS A 146 -16.36 -14.76 -9.10
CA CYS A 146 -16.60 -15.86 -10.03
C CYS A 146 -16.43 -17.23 -9.37
N HIS A 147 -15.36 -17.43 -8.60
CA HIS A 147 -15.08 -18.69 -7.94
C HIS A 147 -16.14 -19.07 -6.90
N THR A 148 -16.67 -18.07 -6.19
CA THR A 148 -17.68 -18.25 -5.13
C THR A 148 -19.12 -18.21 -5.65
N GLY A 149 -19.32 -18.01 -6.95
CA GLY A 149 -20.65 -17.94 -7.57
C GLY A 149 -21.39 -16.63 -7.28
N MET A 150 -20.70 -15.59 -6.81
CA MET A 150 -21.28 -14.26 -6.65
C MET A 150 -21.46 -13.58 -8.01
N THR A 151 -22.43 -12.67 -8.10
CA THR A 151 -22.57 -11.77 -9.25
C THR A 151 -21.30 -10.92 -9.37
N VAL A 152 -20.82 -10.70 -10.59
CA VAL A 152 -19.68 -9.80 -10.81
C VAL A 152 -20.13 -8.36 -10.86
N ALA A 153 -21.18 -8.05 -11.62
CA ALA A 153 -21.67 -6.68 -11.78
C ALA A 153 -21.98 -6.01 -10.41
N GLY A 154 -21.47 -4.80 -10.24
CA GLY A 154 -21.64 -4.01 -9.01
C GLY A 154 -20.74 -4.44 -7.86
N TYR A 155 -19.68 -5.23 -8.09
CA TYR A 155 -18.75 -5.63 -7.02
C TYR A 155 -18.04 -4.46 -6.32
N VAL A 156 -18.11 -3.25 -6.88
CA VAL A 156 -17.59 -2.02 -6.25
C VAL A 156 -18.61 -1.34 -5.33
N THR A 157 -19.86 -1.82 -5.26
CA THR A 157 -20.90 -1.21 -4.43
C THR A 157 -20.83 -1.68 -2.99
N TYR A 158 -21.31 -0.86 -2.06
CA TYR A 158 -21.27 -1.15 -0.63
C TYR A 158 -22.05 -2.43 -0.28
N GLU A 159 -23.19 -2.65 -0.91
CA GLU A 159 -24.11 -3.75 -0.63
C GLU A 159 -23.63 -5.09 -1.21
N HIS A 160 -22.61 -5.07 -2.07
CA HIS A 160 -22.13 -6.28 -2.71
C HIS A 160 -21.56 -7.28 -1.67
N PRO A 161 -21.88 -8.60 -1.76
CA PRO A 161 -21.41 -9.60 -0.79
C PRO A 161 -19.89 -9.61 -0.61
N LEU A 162 -19.12 -9.48 -1.70
CA LEU A 162 -17.66 -9.36 -1.63
C LEU A 162 -17.20 -8.15 -0.80
N GLN A 163 -17.84 -6.99 -0.95
CA GLN A 163 -17.48 -5.80 -0.16
C GLN A 163 -17.89 -5.96 1.30
N ALA A 164 -18.97 -6.70 1.58
CA ALA A 164 -19.34 -7.07 2.94
C ALA A 164 -18.30 -7.99 3.59
N GLU A 165 -17.76 -8.96 2.84
CA GLU A 165 -16.68 -9.83 3.31
C GLU A 165 -15.39 -9.04 3.58
N ILE A 166 -14.99 -8.16 2.64
CA ILE A 166 -13.83 -7.27 2.82
C ILE A 166 -14.00 -6.37 4.04
N ARG A 167 -15.19 -5.79 4.25
CA ARG A 167 -15.51 -5.03 5.47
C ARG A 167 -15.33 -5.85 6.73
N ALA A 168 -15.86 -7.07 6.77
CA ALA A 168 -15.76 -7.93 7.93
C ALA A 168 -14.30 -8.30 8.25
N ILE A 169 -13.51 -8.61 7.22
CA ILE A 169 -12.08 -8.87 7.34
C ILE A 169 -11.34 -7.65 7.88
N MET A 170 -11.58 -6.47 7.30
CA MET A 170 -10.92 -5.25 7.76
C MET A 170 -11.32 -4.88 9.19
N ALA A 171 -12.59 -5.05 9.57
CA ALA A 171 -13.06 -4.83 10.94
C ALA A 171 -12.41 -5.80 11.93
N ASP A 172 -12.32 -7.09 11.58
CA ASP A 172 -11.65 -8.12 12.39
C ASP A 172 -10.16 -7.81 12.59
N LEU A 173 -9.45 -7.43 11.52
CA LEU A 173 -8.02 -7.12 11.58
C LEU A 173 -7.73 -5.84 12.37
N THR A 174 -8.48 -4.76 12.09
CA THR A 174 -8.19 -3.44 12.66
C THR A 174 -8.85 -3.20 14.01
N GLY A 175 -9.89 -3.97 14.35
CA GLY A 175 -10.74 -3.72 15.51
C GLY A 175 -11.67 -2.50 15.36
N ALA A 176 -11.67 -1.85 14.19
CA ALA A 176 -12.50 -0.68 13.93
C ALA A 176 -13.92 -1.07 13.51
N VAL A 177 -14.90 -0.24 13.86
CA VAL A 177 -16.25 -0.34 13.31
C VAL A 177 -16.23 0.20 11.89
N LEU A 178 -16.70 -0.58 10.91
CA LEU A 178 -16.79 -0.16 9.50
C LEU A 178 -18.26 -0.14 9.07
N ALA A 179 -18.82 1.06 8.97
CA ALA A 179 -20.23 1.29 8.66
C ALA A 179 -20.38 2.44 7.66
N HIS A 180 -21.61 2.78 7.28
CA HIS A 180 -21.85 3.85 6.29
C HIS A 180 -21.38 5.23 6.74
N ASP A 181 -21.38 5.51 8.04
CA ASP A 181 -21.03 6.82 8.61
C ASP A 181 -19.54 7.15 8.51
N ASN A 182 -18.68 6.14 8.47
CA ASN A 182 -17.24 6.29 8.24
C ASN A 182 -16.77 5.74 6.88
N CYS A 183 -17.71 5.51 5.97
CA CYS A 183 -17.46 5.07 4.60
C CYS A 183 -17.40 6.26 3.63
N GLY A 184 -16.42 6.24 2.74
CA GLY A 184 -16.37 7.07 1.55
C GLY A 184 -16.19 6.21 0.29
N THR A 185 -16.10 6.87 -0.86
CA THR A 185 -15.80 6.22 -2.14
C THR A 185 -14.33 6.42 -2.49
N ASP A 186 -13.63 5.33 -2.84
CA ASP A 186 -12.26 5.40 -3.34
C ASP A 186 -12.24 5.82 -4.83
N GLY A 187 -11.09 6.28 -5.33
CA GLY A 187 -10.93 6.73 -6.72
C GLY A 187 -11.07 5.61 -7.76
N CYS A 188 -11.09 4.35 -7.30
CA CYS A 188 -11.38 3.16 -8.10
C CYS A 188 -12.81 2.62 -7.86
N SER A 189 -13.70 3.47 -7.36
CA SER A 189 -15.14 3.19 -7.16
C SER A 189 -15.52 2.32 -5.96
N ILE A 190 -14.58 1.62 -5.32
CA ILE A 190 -14.90 0.76 -4.15
C ILE A 190 -15.15 1.58 -2.87
N PRO A 191 -15.81 1.00 -1.86
CA PRO A 191 -15.91 1.62 -0.54
C PRO A 191 -14.53 1.71 0.14
N THR A 192 -14.32 2.77 0.92
CA THR A 192 -13.14 2.93 1.78
C THR A 192 -13.57 3.46 3.14
N TYR A 193 -12.92 3.02 4.20
CA TYR A 193 -13.36 3.27 5.58
C TYR A 193 -12.29 4.00 6.36
N ALA A 194 -12.71 4.96 7.18
CA ALA A 194 -11.81 5.59 8.14
C ALA A 194 -11.55 4.63 9.31
N VAL A 195 -10.28 4.37 9.61
CA VAL A 195 -9.85 3.54 10.74
C VAL A 195 -8.77 4.27 11.54
N PRO A 196 -8.69 4.08 12.86
CA PRO A 196 -7.55 4.55 13.64
C PRO A 196 -6.22 4.06 13.05
N LEU A 197 -5.22 4.92 12.99
CA LEU A 197 -3.91 4.57 12.41
C LEU A 197 -3.23 3.44 13.19
N ASP A 198 -3.40 3.42 14.52
CA ASP A 198 -2.94 2.32 15.38
C ASP A 198 -3.66 0.99 15.10
N GLY A 199 -4.98 1.03 14.86
CA GLY A 199 -5.76 -0.13 14.41
C GLY A 199 -5.26 -0.68 13.07
N LEU A 200 -4.89 0.20 12.13
CA LEU A 200 -4.28 -0.20 10.86
C LEU A 200 -2.93 -0.90 11.05
N ALA A 201 -2.04 -0.35 11.88
CA ALA A 201 -0.75 -0.96 12.21
C ALA A 201 -0.92 -2.32 12.90
N ARG A 202 -1.83 -2.41 13.88
CA ARG A 202 -2.13 -3.67 14.58
C ARG A 202 -2.69 -4.73 13.62
N GLY A 203 -3.58 -4.35 12.71
CA GLY A 203 -4.14 -5.27 11.72
C GLY A 203 -3.08 -5.84 10.78
N PHE A 204 -2.16 -5.00 10.31
CA PHE A 204 -1.00 -5.44 9.54
C PHE A 204 -0.02 -6.28 10.37
N GLY A 205 0.18 -5.97 11.65
CA GLY A 205 0.93 -6.80 12.59
C GLY A 205 0.33 -8.19 12.77
N ARG A 206 -1.00 -8.31 12.87
CA ARG A 206 -1.70 -9.61 12.89
C ARG A 206 -1.51 -10.39 11.60
N MET A 207 -1.62 -9.72 10.45
CA MET A 207 -1.35 -10.35 9.15
C MET A 207 0.09 -10.86 9.04
N LEU A 208 1.05 -10.14 9.61
CA LEU A 208 2.46 -10.50 9.62
C LEU A 208 2.73 -11.73 10.49
N THR A 209 2.18 -11.77 11.70
CA THR A 209 2.51 -12.82 12.69
C THR A 209 1.53 -13.98 12.73
N GLY A 210 0.34 -13.83 12.14
CA GLY A 210 -0.78 -14.77 12.29
C GLY A 210 -1.44 -14.71 13.68
N SER A 211 -0.98 -13.85 14.58
CA SER A 211 -1.48 -13.79 15.97
C SER A 211 -2.95 -13.38 16.02
N GLY A 212 -3.75 -14.19 16.71
CA GLY A 212 -5.20 -13.98 16.84
C GLY A 212 -6.00 -14.29 15.57
N LEU A 213 -5.37 -14.77 14.49
CA LEU A 213 -6.04 -15.11 13.24
C LEU A 213 -6.37 -16.60 13.16
N GLN A 214 -7.47 -16.92 12.50
CA GLN A 214 -7.77 -18.32 12.16
C GLN A 214 -6.68 -18.87 11.22
N PRO A 215 -6.35 -20.17 11.29
CA PRO A 215 -5.24 -20.75 10.53
C PRO A 215 -5.30 -20.49 9.01
N LEU A 216 -6.50 -20.45 8.42
CA LEU A 216 -6.68 -20.14 7.00
C LEU A 216 -6.25 -18.70 6.67
N ARG A 217 -6.75 -17.72 7.43
CA ARG A 217 -6.43 -16.30 7.25
C ARG A 217 -4.96 -16.00 7.51
N ALA A 218 -4.37 -16.62 8.53
CA ALA A 218 -2.94 -16.49 8.81
C ALA A 218 -2.09 -16.91 7.61
N ARG A 219 -2.35 -18.10 7.04
CA ARG A 219 -1.64 -18.57 5.84
C ARG A 219 -1.89 -17.69 4.62
N ALA A 220 -3.12 -17.22 4.42
CA ALA A 220 -3.47 -16.32 3.32
C ALA A 220 -2.72 -14.98 3.43
N ALA A 221 -2.67 -14.40 4.63
CA ALA A 221 -1.95 -13.16 4.90
C ALA A 221 -0.43 -13.30 4.64
N THR A 222 0.19 -14.36 5.17
CA THR A 222 1.61 -14.66 4.91
C THR A 222 1.89 -14.78 3.41
N ARG A 223 1.08 -15.57 2.68
CA ARG A 223 1.25 -15.77 1.24
C ARG A 223 1.15 -14.47 0.43
N LEU A 224 0.21 -13.58 0.79
CA LEU A 224 0.06 -12.28 0.13
C LEU A 224 1.25 -11.34 0.41
N ILE A 225 1.71 -11.28 1.66
CA ILE A 225 2.86 -10.43 2.05
C ILE A 225 4.13 -10.92 1.36
N GLU A 226 4.39 -12.23 1.39
CA GLU A 226 5.53 -12.85 0.71
C GLU A 226 5.50 -12.62 -0.80
N ALA A 227 4.35 -12.80 -1.45
CA ALA A 227 4.18 -12.53 -2.87
C ALA A 227 4.51 -11.06 -3.22
N CYS A 228 4.03 -10.10 -2.41
CA CYS A 228 4.31 -8.69 -2.61
C CYS A 228 5.81 -8.36 -2.50
N MET A 229 6.52 -8.95 -1.53
CA MET A 229 7.96 -8.75 -1.37
C MET A 229 8.76 -9.43 -2.48
N ALA A 230 8.29 -10.57 -3.00
CA ALA A 230 8.93 -11.29 -4.09
C ALA A 230 8.76 -10.58 -5.45
N GLU A 231 7.65 -9.86 -5.64
CA GLU A 231 7.27 -9.25 -6.91
C GLU A 231 6.95 -7.73 -6.73
N PRO A 232 7.92 -6.93 -6.24
CA PRO A 232 7.68 -5.54 -5.84
C PRO A 232 7.33 -4.62 -7.02
N PHE A 233 7.72 -5.00 -8.25
CA PHE A 233 7.27 -4.34 -9.47
C PHE A 233 5.74 -4.42 -9.59
N TYR A 234 5.15 -5.61 -9.47
CA TYR A 234 3.70 -5.79 -9.62
C TYR A 234 2.87 -5.12 -8.51
N VAL A 235 3.47 -4.82 -7.36
CA VAL A 235 2.80 -4.07 -6.27
C VAL A 235 2.61 -2.59 -6.60
N ALA A 236 3.58 -1.97 -7.28
CA ALA A 236 3.61 -0.52 -7.47
C ALA A 236 4.13 -0.07 -8.84
N GLY A 237 5.21 -0.64 -9.34
CA GLY A 237 5.74 -0.36 -10.69
C GLY A 237 7.05 0.42 -10.68
N THR A 238 7.54 0.72 -11.87
CA THR A 238 8.83 1.35 -12.13
C THR A 238 9.00 2.63 -11.31
N ARG A 239 10.12 2.72 -10.56
CA ARG A 239 10.52 3.87 -9.73
C ARG A 239 9.54 4.29 -8.63
N ARG A 240 8.50 3.51 -8.37
CA ARG A 240 7.57 3.81 -7.27
C ARG A 240 8.24 3.53 -5.94
N PHE A 241 7.97 4.40 -4.96
CA PHE A 241 8.65 4.33 -3.67
C PHE A 241 8.43 3.01 -2.93
N CYS A 242 7.26 2.36 -3.07
CA CYS A 242 7.03 1.01 -2.52
C CYS A 242 8.00 -0.02 -3.08
N THR A 243 8.21 -0.02 -4.41
CA THR A 243 9.17 -0.90 -5.08
C THR A 243 10.58 -0.62 -4.58
N LEU A 244 10.99 0.65 -4.55
CA LEU A 244 12.31 1.05 -4.07
C LEU A 244 12.56 0.65 -2.60
N LEU A 245 11.56 0.80 -1.71
CA LEU A 245 11.66 0.38 -0.31
C LEU A 245 11.87 -1.13 -0.18
N MET A 246 11.11 -1.94 -0.93
CA MET A 246 11.24 -3.40 -0.90
C MET A 246 12.58 -3.87 -1.50
N GLU A 247 13.16 -3.11 -2.45
CA GLU A 247 14.50 -3.32 -3.00
C GLU A 247 15.64 -2.88 -2.07
N VAL A 248 15.35 -2.16 -0.97
CA VAL A 248 16.38 -1.82 0.02
C VAL A 248 16.89 -3.07 0.74
N ALA A 249 15.98 -3.95 1.11
CA ALA A 249 16.28 -5.22 1.76
C ALA A 249 15.31 -6.30 1.24
N PRO A 250 15.63 -6.94 0.10
CA PRO A 250 14.76 -7.90 -0.55
C PRO A 250 14.30 -9.03 0.40
N GLY A 251 12.99 -9.28 0.45
CA GLY A 251 12.38 -10.27 1.35
C GLY A 251 12.27 -9.85 2.82
N ARG A 252 12.78 -8.67 3.20
CA ARG A 252 12.82 -8.20 4.59
C ARG A 252 11.97 -6.96 4.85
N ILE A 253 11.60 -6.24 3.79
CA ILE A 253 10.70 -5.08 3.85
C ILE A 253 9.50 -5.36 2.96
N PHE A 254 8.30 -5.27 3.52
CA PHE A 254 7.07 -5.05 2.76
C PHE A 254 6.69 -3.57 2.89
N ALA A 255 6.26 -2.94 1.79
CA ALA A 255 5.78 -1.56 1.82
C ALA A 255 4.59 -1.36 0.89
N LYS A 256 3.57 -0.67 1.39
CA LYS A 256 2.35 -0.37 0.64
C LYS A 256 1.87 1.06 0.88
N THR A 257 1.86 1.84 -0.19
CA THR A 257 1.33 3.21 -0.20
C THR A 257 -0.20 3.22 -0.26
N GLY A 258 -0.79 4.20 0.42
CA GLY A 258 -2.14 4.71 0.24
C GLY A 258 -2.12 6.13 -0.29
N ALA A 259 -3.17 6.52 -1.00
CA ALA A 259 -3.37 7.92 -1.40
C ALA A 259 -3.47 8.83 -0.17
N GLU A 260 -3.32 10.14 -0.37
CA GLU A 260 -3.35 11.12 0.72
C GLU A 260 -2.32 10.83 1.82
N GLY A 261 -1.09 10.47 1.42
CA GLY A 261 0.06 10.41 2.34
C GLY A 261 0.03 9.30 3.38
N VAL A 262 -0.58 8.15 3.07
CA VAL A 262 -0.59 6.97 3.95
C VAL A 262 0.44 5.94 3.50
N TYR A 263 1.11 5.29 4.44
CA TYR A 263 1.93 4.10 4.19
C TYR A 263 1.74 3.06 5.27
N CYS A 264 1.75 1.79 4.87
CA CYS A 264 1.99 0.65 5.75
C CYS A 264 3.30 -0.02 5.35
N ALA A 265 4.09 -0.44 6.34
CA ALA A 265 5.30 -1.22 6.10
C ALA A 265 5.45 -2.32 7.16
N LEU A 266 6.11 -3.42 6.79
CA LEU A 266 6.36 -4.55 7.69
C LEU A 266 7.83 -4.94 7.63
N LEU A 267 8.35 -5.41 8.77
CA LEU A 267 9.64 -6.07 8.90
C LEU A 267 9.39 -7.48 9.46
N PRO A 268 9.16 -8.49 8.59
CA PRO A 268 8.75 -9.84 8.99
C PRO A 268 9.68 -10.49 10.01
N GLU A 269 11.00 -10.43 9.77
CA GLU A 269 12.01 -11.02 10.66
C GLU A 269 11.97 -10.47 12.09
N GLN A 270 11.54 -9.22 12.24
CA GLN A 270 11.49 -8.53 13.54
C GLN A 270 10.08 -8.48 14.13
N GLY A 271 9.06 -8.94 13.38
CA GLY A 271 7.66 -8.84 13.78
C GLY A 271 7.15 -7.39 13.89
N ILE A 272 7.77 -6.42 13.20
CA ILE A 272 7.38 -5.00 13.30
C ILE A 272 6.38 -4.64 12.20
N SER A 273 5.32 -3.93 12.57
CA SER A 273 4.37 -3.29 11.66
C SER A 273 4.34 -1.78 11.88
N ILE A 274 4.44 -1.02 10.79
CA ILE A 274 4.52 0.44 10.79
C ILE A 274 3.34 0.99 9.98
N ALA A 275 2.68 2.02 10.51
CA ALA A 275 1.73 2.84 9.76
C ALA A 275 2.08 4.32 9.88
N VAL A 276 1.94 5.05 8.77
CA VAL A 276 2.32 6.45 8.61
C VAL A 276 1.17 7.20 7.96
N LYS A 277 0.90 8.42 8.41
CA LYS A 277 0.03 9.38 7.73
C LYS A 277 0.64 10.78 7.77
N CYS A 278 0.90 11.35 6.59
CA CYS A 278 1.18 12.77 6.43
C CYS A 278 -0.15 13.54 6.40
N GLU A 279 -0.31 14.53 7.29
CA GLU A 279 -1.58 15.19 7.57
C GLU A 279 -2.15 15.91 6.33
N ASP A 280 -1.28 16.59 5.57
CA ASP A 280 -1.63 17.32 4.35
C ASP A 280 -1.69 16.45 3.08
N GLY A 281 -1.51 15.13 3.22
CA GLY A 281 -1.56 14.18 2.13
C GLY A 281 -0.36 14.17 1.18
N ALA A 282 0.68 14.98 1.43
CA ALA A 282 1.81 15.11 0.52
C ALA A 282 2.66 13.83 0.42
N SER A 283 2.72 13.24 -0.78
CA SER A 283 3.49 12.01 -1.04
C SER A 283 4.97 12.14 -0.67
N ARG A 284 5.62 13.27 -1.05
CA ARG A 284 7.05 13.50 -0.74
C ARG A 284 7.37 13.39 0.75
N ALA A 285 6.44 13.82 1.60
CA ALA A 285 6.60 13.80 3.05
C ALA A 285 6.28 12.41 3.60
N ALA A 286 5.20 11.78 3.14
CA ALA A 286 4.87 10.41 3.56
C ALA A 286 5.98 9.39 3.20
N GLU A 287 6.61 9.54 2.03
CA GLU A 287 7.76 8.76 1.60
C GLU A 287 8.98 8.96 2.52
N SER A 288 9.31 10.22 2.83
CA SER A 288 10.36 10.55 3.78
C SER A 288 10.09 9.98 5.17
N MET A 289 8.85 10.09 5.66
CA MET A 289 8.41 9.59 6.96
C MET A 289 8.54 8.06 7.07
N VAL A 290 8.04 7.30 6.08
CA VAL A 290 8.08 5.82 6.15
C VAL A 290 9.52 5.30 6.01
N ALA A 291 10.36 5.92 5.19
CA ALA A 291 11.77 5.54 5.08
C ALA A 291 12.52 5.79 6.39
N ALA A 292 12.30 6.94 7.03
CA ALA A 292 12.86 7.24 8.35
C ALA A 292 12.37 6.27 9.43
N ALA A 293 11.07 5.98 9.46
CA ALA A 293 10.48 5.04 10.41
C ALA A 293 11.03 3.62 10.25
N LEU A 294 11.24 3.16 9.01
CA LEU A 294 11.90 1.88 8.74
C LEU A 294 13.36 1.88 9.20
N ALA A 295 14.10 2.96 8.93
CA ALA A 295 15.53 3.08 9.29
C ALA A 295 15.78 2.92 10.79
N ARG A 296 14.80 3.28 11.64
CA ARG A 296 14.84 3.09 13.10
C ARG A 296 15.14 1.64 13.52
N PHE A 297 14.67 0.69 12.73
CA PHE A 297 14.70 -0.73 13.07
C PHE A 297 15.84 -1.50 12.40
N PHE A 298 16.76 -0.80 11.74
CA PHE A 298 17.99 -1.37 11.22
C PHE A 298 19.19 -0.92 12.06
N GLU A 299 20.21 -1.77 12.16
CA GLU A 299 21.43 -1.47 12.92
C GLU A 299 22.13 -0.21 12.38
N PRO A 300 22.62 0.69 13.27
CA PRO A 300 23.46 1.82 12.88
C PRO A 300 24.62 1.42 11.99
N GLY A 301 24.80 2.11 10.85
CA GLY A 301 25.86 1.82 9.88
C GLY A 301 25.61 0.62 8.97
N SER A 302 24.49 -0.10 9.12
CA SER A 302 24.11 -1.15 8.17
C SER A 302 23.68 -0.56 6.81
N GLU A 303 23.99 -1.25 5.71
CA GLU A 303 23.64 -0.80 4.36
C GLU A 303 22.14 -0.48 4.19
N PRO A 304 21.18 -1.33 4.65
CA PRO A 304 19.76 -1.00 4.54
C PRO A 304 19.39 0.29 5.27
N ARG A 305 19.96 0.51 6.46
CA ARG A 305 19.70 1.73 7.24
C ARG A 305 20.18 2.97 6.49
N GLU A 306 21.40 2.96 5.98
CA GLU A 306 21.98 4.11 5.28
C GLU A 306 21.22 4.41 3.98
N ARG A 307 20.78 3.37 3.25
CA ARG A 307 19.90 3.54 2.07
C ARG A 307 18.55 4.16 2.45
N LEU A 308 17.91 3.70 3.52
CA LEU A 308 16.64 4.26 4.02
C LEU A 308 16.80 5.71 4.47
N LEU A 309 17.89 6.04 5.18
CA LEU A 309 18.17 7.42 5.58
C LEU A 309 18.44 8.35 4.40
N ALA A 310 19.10 7.86 3.35
CA ALA A 310 19.31 8.61 2.11
C ALA A 310 18.00 8.82 1.33
N MET A 311 17.06 7.88 1.40
CA MET A 311 15.70 8.07 0.85
C MET A 311 14.90 9.07 1.68
N ALA A 312 14.99 8.98 3.02
CA ALA A 312 14.30 9.86 3.94
C ALA A 312 14.82 11.31 3.87
N ASN A 313 16.11 11.48 3.67
CA ASN A 313 16.81 12.76 3.66
C ASN A 313 17.53 12.95 2.32
N HIS A 314 16.87 13.56 1.35
CA HIS A 314 17.39 13.66 -0.01
C HIS A 314 17.46 15.10 -0.53
N THR A 315 18.43 15.34 -1.39
CA THR A 315 18.59 16.59 -2.14
C THR A 315 17.64 16.63 -3.32
N MET A 316 16.89 17.72 -3.45
CA MET A 316 16.10 18.04 -4.63
C MET A 316 16.97 18.74 -5.66
N LYS A 317 16.81 18.35 -6.93
CA LYS A 317 17.48 18.98 -8.07
C LYS A 317 16.46 19.53 -9.06
N ASN A 318 16.79 20.63 -9.74
CA ASN A 318 16.00 21.11 -10.87
C ASN A 318 16.32 20.30 -12.14
N TRP A 319 15.63 20.63 -13.24
CA TRP A 319 15.82 20.00 -14.55
C TRP A 319 17.23 20.15 -15.14
N ASN A 320 18.01 21.14 -14.67
CA ASN A 320 19.41 21.32 -15.05
C ASN A 320 20.38 20.62 -14.08
N GLY A 321 19.87 19.79 -13.16
CA GLY A 321 20.66 19.03 -12.20
C GLY A 321 21.22 19.85 -11.03
N ILE A 322 20.86 21.13 -10.91
CA ILE A 322 21.33 22.02 -9.84
C ILE A 322 20.57 21.69 -8.55
N GLU A 323 21.29 21.58 -7.43
CA GLU A 323 20.67 21.46 -6.11
C GLU A 323 19.82 22.69 -5.81
N VAL A 324 18.56 22.45 -5.46
CA VAL A 324 17.62 23.51 -5.13
C VAL A 324 17.15 23.44 -3.68
N GLY A 325 17.48 22.39 -2.93
CA GLY A 325 17.05 22.25 -1.55
C GLY A 325 17.04 20.80 -1.10
N THR A 326 16.51 20.55 0.08
CA THR A 326 16.50 19.20 0.67
C THR A 326 15.15 18.89 1.30
N VAL A 327 14.79 17.62 1.30
CA VAL A 327 13.73 17.05 2.14
C VAL A 327 14.43 16.41 3.35
N ARG A 328 13.98 16.70 4.56
CA ARG A 328 14.59 16.21 5.81
C ARG A 328 13.54 15.64 6.73
N ALA A 329 13.72 14.40 7.16
CA ALA A 329 12.88 13.78 8.17
C ALA A 329 13.32 14.24 9.57
N ALA A 330 12.37 14.37 10.50
CA ALA A 330 12.67 14.70 11.89
C ALA A 330 13.52 13.58 12.53
N PRO A 331 14.62 13.92 13.25
CA PRO A 331 15.48 12.92 13.90
C PRO A 331 14.74 11.94 14.81
N SER A 332 13.68 12.40 15.47
CA SER A 332 12.79 11.58 16.30
C SER A 332 12.20 10.35 15.59
N LEU A 333 12.14 10.33 14.25
CA LEU A 333 11.65 9.17 13.51
C LEU A 333 12.65 8.02 13.44
N PHE A 334 13.95 8.29 13.42
CA PHE A 334 14.99 7.29 13.14
C PHE A 334 16.06 7.16 14.23
N GLU A 335 16.08 8.04 15.22
CA GLU A 335 16.94 7.93 16.40
C GLU A 335 16.22 7.16 17.52
N ALA A 336 16.86 6.12 18.06
CA ALA A 336 16.40 5.48 19.29
C ALA A 336 16.52 6.48 20.46
N ALA A 337 15.53 6.47 21.36
CA ALA A 337 15.58 7.28 22.58
C ALA A 337 16.59 6.69 23.59
#